data_AF-A0A1Q6T4V5-F1
#
_entry.id   AF-A0A1Q6T4V5-F1
#
_cell.length_a   1.000
_cell.length_b   1.000
_cell.length_c   1.000
_cell.angle_alpha   90.00
_cell.angle_beta   90.00
_cell.angle_gamma   90.00
#
_symmetry.space_group_name_H-M   'P 1'
#
loop_
_entity.id
_entity.type
_entity.pdbx_description
1 polymer ?
#
loop_
_entity_poly.entity_id
_entity_poly.type
_entity_poly.pdbx_seq_one_letter_code
_entity_poly.pdbx_strand_id
1 'polypeptide(L)'
;MKNEVGMINTVADRVAADEAHATAHDRKLNREVSRQKAETEDAEWKRISKIPESSSDLIVITKVKKLGAYVIAATEKSPAKYRGVFVNRMQNYCLDALQDMLNANFIRPADAENRRLRAQYQTDALIKLKMLAYVAMVAQNAGCILLRQYKQISLQIGETVNLLSAWKKSDEEKWKRTQEV
;
A
#
# COMPACT_ATOMS: atom_id res chain seq x y z
N MET A 1 17.46 -29.30 -14.63
CA MET A 1 18.14 -28.03 -14.30
C MET A 1 17.15 -27.11 -13.59
N LYS A 2 17.40 -26.81 -12.31
CA LYS A 2 16.59 -25.82 -11.57
C LYS A 2 16.93 -24.44 -12.15
N ASN A 3 15.95 -23.75 -12.71
CA ASN A 3 16.08 -22.35 -13.10
C ASN A 3 16.13 -21.49 -11.81
N GLU A 4 17.31 -21.42 -11.19
CA GLU A 4 17.65 -20.42 -10.17
C GLU A 4 17.90 -19.08 -10.87
N VAL A 5 16.89 -18.57 -11.57
CA VAL A 5 16.89 -17.17 -12.01
C VAL A 5 16.83 -16.34 -10.74
N GLY A 6 18.00 -15.85 -10.32
CA GLY A 6 18.27 -15.18 -9.05
C GLY A 6 17.05 -14.47 -8.48
N MET A 7 16.57 -14.96 -7.34
CA MET A 7 15.57 -14.26 -6.56
C MET A 7 16.21 -12.96 -6.08
N ILE A 8 15.94 -11.86 -6.78
CA ILE A 8 16.34 -10.51 -6.38
C ILE A 8 15.27 -9.99 -5.40
N ASN A 9 15.70 -9.26 -4.37
CA ASN A 9 14.91 -8.79 -3.23
C ASN A 9 14.60 -9.89 -2.21
N THR A 10 15.61 -10.67 -1.82
CA THR A 10 15.58 -11.59 -0.68
C THR A 10 16.18 -10.98 0.59
N VAL A 11 15.98 -11.64 1.73
CA VAL A 11 16.74 -11.31 2.96
C VAL A 11 18.24 -11.45 2.69
N ALA A 12 18.65 -12.46 1.91
CA ALA A 12 20.04 -12.69 1.55
C ALA A 12 20.62 -11.52 0.74
N ASP A 13 19.87 -10.96 -0.22
CA ASP A 13 20.32 -9.79 -0.98
C ASP A 13 20.51 -8.56 -0.09
N ARG A 14 19.64 -8.40 0.93
CA ARG A 14 19.77 -7.30 1.89
C ARG A 14 20.98 -7.46 2.80
N VAL A 15 21.23 -8.69 3.27
CA VAL A 15 22.44 -9.02 4.05
C VAL A 15 23.71 -8.83 3.20
N ALA A 16 23.67 -9.21 1.92
CA ALA A 16 24.78 -9.01 0.99
C ALA A 16 25.06 -7.53 0.73
N ALA A 17 24.02 -6.70 0.62
CA ALA A 17 24.17 -5.24 0.50
C ALA A 17 24.77 -4.61 1.78
N ASP A 18 24.29 -5.04 2.96
CA ASP A 18 24.85 -4.61 4.25
C ASP A 18 26.32 -5.04 4.39
N GLU A 19 26.68 -6.22 3.89
CA GLU A 19 28.03 -6.77 3.94
C GLU A 19 28.97 -5.99 3.03
N ALA A 20 28.56 -5.72 1.79
CA ALA A 20 29.32 -4.86 0.88
C ALA A 20 29.56 -3.46 1.47
N HIS A 21 28.55 -2.88 2.11
CA HIS A 21 28.67 -1.59 2.79
C HIS A 21 29.60 -1.64 4.01
N ALA A 22 29.57 -2.72 4.80
CA ALA A 22 30.44 -2.88 5.96
C ALA A 22 31.91 -3.06 5.54
N THR A 23 32.16 -3.87 4.51
CA THR A 23 33.50 -4.06 3.92
C THR A 23 34.05 -2.76 3.35
N ALA A 24 33.22 -1.95 2.67
CA ALA A 24 33.65 -0.65 2.14
C ALA A 24 34.07 0.36 3.23
N HIS A 25 33.70 0.13 4.50
CA HIS A 25 34.00 0.99 5.63
C HIS A 25 34.89 0.33 6.69
N ASP A 26 35.57 -0.78 6.37
CA ASP A 26 36.41 -1.57 7.28
C ASP A 26 35.70 -1.97 8.59
N ARG A 27 34.39 -2.24 8.51
CA ARG A 27 33.57 -2.68 9.65
C ARG A 27 33.24 -4.17 9.53
N LYS A 28 33.23 -4.88 10.67
CA LYS A 28 32.70 -6.25 10.74
C LYS A 28 31.17 -6.23 10.82
N LEU A 29 30.51 -6.92 9.88
CA LEU A 29 29.07 -7.16 9.94
C LEU A 29 28.79 -8.47 10.70
N ASN A 30 27.88 -8.42 11.68
CA ASN A 30 27.28 -9.64 12.21
C ASN A 30 26.14 -10.07 11.29
N ARG A 31 26.38 -11.13 10.49
CA ARG A 31 25.42 -11.64 9.49
C ARG A 31 24.09 -12.07 10.10
N GLU A 32 24.09 -12.66 11.30
CA GLU A 32 22.86 -13.08 11.98
C GLU A 32 22.01 -11.87 12.40
N VAL A 33 22.65 -10.85 12.95
CA VAL A 33 21.98 -9.59 13.33
C VAL A 33 21.47 -8.84 12.09
N SER A 34 22.26 -8.78 11.01
CA SER A 34 21.83 -8.17 9.74
C SER A 34 20.67 -8.93 9.11
N ARG A 35 20.67 -10.26 9.19
CA ARG A 35 19.56 -11.10 8.73
C ARG A 35 18.28 -10.83 9.53
N GLN A 36 18.38 -10.84 10.86
CA GLN A 36 17.24 -10.53 11.73
C GLN A 36 16.73 -9.11 11.51
N LYS A 37 17.61 -8.11 11.37
CA LYS A 37 17.23 -6.75 10.99
C LYS A 37 16.58 -6.69 9.62
N ALA A 38 17.13 -7.38 8.64
CA ALA A 38 16.53 -7.45 7.32
C ALA A 38 15.13 -8.09 7.39
N GLU A 39 14.90 -9.06 8.27
CA GLU A 39 13.59 -9.68 8.46
C GLU A 39 12.59 -8.79 9.23
N THR A 40 13.07 -7.98 10.17
CA THR A 40 12.22 -7.23 11.13
C THR A 40 12.08 -5.74 10.84
N GLU A 41 13.11 -5.08 10.29
CA GLU A 41 13.10 -3.64 10.03
C GLU A 41 12.59 -3.32 8.63
N ASP A 42 11.39 -2.75 8.58
CA ASP A 42 10.84 -2.15 7.38
C ASP A 42 11.24 -0.67 7.30
N ALA A 43 12.43 -0.43 6.73
CA ALA A 43 13.00 0.91 6.59
C ALA A 43 12.12 1.81 5.70
N GLU A 44 11.51 1.22 4.66
CA GLU A 44 10.56 1.89 3.78
C GLU A 44 9.35 2.40 4.58
N TRP A 45 8.76 1.57 5.43
CA TRP A 45 7.67 1.96 6.31
C TRP A 45 8.07 3.00 7.35
N LYS A 46 9.23 2.85 8.01
CA LYS A 46 9.74 3.82 9.00
C LYS A 46 9.87 5.24 8.42
N ARG A 47 10.18 5.35 7.12
CA ARG A 47 10.24 6.64 6.41
C ARG A 47 8.82 7.17 6.13
N ILE A 48 7.93 6.30 5.68
CA ILE A 48 6.59 6.66 5.19
C ILE A 48 5.61 6.95 6.32
N SER A 49 5.76 6.30 7.48
CA SER A 49 4.95 6.58 8.66
C SER A 49 5.11 8.02 9.15
N LYS A 50 6.25 8.66 8.84
CA LYS A 50 6.56 10.07 9.15
C LYS A 50 5.95 11.07 8.17
N ILE A 51 5.29 10.63 7.09
CA ILE A 51 4.58 11.55 6.20
C ILE A 51 3.53 12.30 7.04
N PRO A 52 3.58 13.65 7.08
CA PRO A 52 2.67 14.44 7.88
C PRO A 52 1.22 14.15 7.54
N GLU A 53 0.38 14.07 8.56
CA GLU A 53 -1.07 13.99 8.37
C GLU A 53 -1.58 15.41 8.14
N SER A 54 -2.23 15.65 7.00
CA SER A 54 -2.88 16.94 6.77
C SER A 54 -4.13 17.01 7.64
N SER A 55 -4.27 18.07 8.44
CA SER A 55 -5.49 18.32 9.23
C SER A 55 -6.72 18.58 8.36
N SER A 56 -6.53 18.96 7.09
CA SER A 56 -7.62 19.19 6.13
C SER A 56 -8.16 17.92 5.48
N ASP A 57 -7.39 16.83 5.48
CA ASP A 57 -7.75 15.61 4.76
C ASP A 57 -8.56 14.67 5.63
N LEU A 58 -9.56 14.01 5.04
CA LEU A 58 -10.19 12.88 5.71
C LEU A 58 -9.13 11.83 6.05
N ILE A 59 -9.18 11.27 7.25
CA ILE A 59 -8.18 10.30 7.73
C ILE A 59 -8.01 9.12 6.77
N VAL A 60 -9.10 8.66 6.13
CA VAL A 60 -9.06 7.59 5.12
C VAL A 60 -8.21 7.97 3.89
N ILE A 61 -8.23 9.24 3.47
CA ILE A 61 -7.42 9.76 2.37
C ILE A 61 -5.94 9.78 2.78
N THR A 62 -5.63 10.23 3.99
CA THR A 62 -4.26 10.19 4.53
C THR A 62 -3.73 8.76 4.56
N LYS A 63 -4.56 7.78 4.95
CA LYS A 63 -4.17 6.36 5.00
C LYS A 63 -3.91 5.79 3.61
N VAL A 64 -4.75 6.06 2.61
CA VAL A 64 -4.50 5.57 1.24
C VAL A 64 -3.27 6.23 0.60
N LYS A 65 -2.97 7.50 0.91
CA LYS A 65 -1.72 8.18 0.49
C LYS A 65 -0.49 7.47 1.06
N LYS A 66 -0.49 7.16 2.36
CA LYS A 66 0.60 6.42 3.02
C LYS A 66 0.76 5.02 2.42
N LEU A 67 -0.35 4.32 2.15
CA LEU A 67 -0.34 3.03 1.46
C LEU A 67 0.29 3.12 0.06
N GLY A 68 -0.11 4.11 -0.74
CA GLY A 68 0.44 4.30 -2.09
C GLY A 68 1.94 4.59 -2.07
N ALA A 69 2.38 5.49 -1.19
CA ALA A 69 3.81 5.74 -0.99
C ALA A 69 4.57 4.47 -0.58
N TYR A 70 3.97 3.63 0.27
CA TYR A 70 4.57 2.38 0.71
C TYR A 70 4.69 1.37 -0.43
N VAL A 71 3.63 1.19 -1.21
CA VAL A 71 3.63 0.28 -2.37
C VAL A 71 4.71 0.68 -3.37
N ILE A 72 4.85 1.98 -3.68
CA ILE A 72 5.89 2.48 -4.58
C ILE A 72 7.29 2.14 -4.04
N ALA A 73 7.57 2.47 -2.77
CA ALA A 73 8.87 2.19 -2.17
C ALA A 73 9.17 0.68 -2.05
N ALA A 74 8.17 -0.12 -1.67
CA ALA A 74 8.32 -1.56 -1.50
C ALA A 74 8.60 -2.28 -2.83
N THR A 75 8.12 -1.73 -3.95
CA THR A 75 8.25 -2.33 -5.29
C THR A 75 9.41 -1.78 -6.11
N GLU A 76 10.10 -0.73 -5.64
CA GLU A 76 11.25 -0.12 -6.33
C GLU A 76 12.37 -1.14 -6.61
N LYS A 77 12.58 -2.07 -5.68
CA LYS A 77 13.62 -3.12 -5.76
C LYS A 77 13.09 -4.46 -6.29
N SER A 78 11.84 -4.52 -6.76
CA SER A 78 11.27 -5.76 -7.29
C SER A 78 11.97 -6.21 -8.58
N PRO A 79 12.06 -7.53 -8.85
CA PRO A 79 12.68 -8.05 -10.06
C PRO A 79 12.09 -7.45 -11.34
N ALA A 80 12.95 -7.06 -12.29
CA ALA A 80 12.54 -6.37 -13.52
C ALA A 80 11.48 -7.15 -14.34
N LYS A 81 11.56 -8.49 -14.35
CA LYS A 81 10.59 -9.39 -15.02
C LYS A 81 9.15 -9.22 -14.53
N TYR A 82 8.95 -8.72 -13.31
CA TYR A 82 7.62 -8.51 -12.73
C TYR A 82 7.10 -7.08 -12.89
N ARG A 83 7.90 -6.16 -13.46
CA ARG A 83 7.56 -4.74 -13.54
C ARG A 83 6.25 -4.49 -14.30
N GLY A 84 6.14 -5.03 -15.51
CA GLY A 84 4.97 -4.86 -16.36
C GLY A 84 3.69 -5.54 -15.87
N VAL A 85 3.79 -6.42 -14.86
CA VAL A 85 2.66 -7.19 -14.34
C VAL A 85 2.35 -6.78 -12.90
N PHE A 86 3.16 -7.21 -11.92
CA PHE A 86 2.83 -7.00 -10.52
C PHE A 86 3.11 -5.58 -10.04
N VAL A 87 4.28 -5.02 -10.36
CA VAL A 87 4.67 -3.68 -9.88
C VAL A 87 3.69 -2.64 -10.40
N ASN A 88 3.49 -2.58 -11.73
CA ASN A 88 2.58 -1.62 -12.35
C ASN A 88 1.14 -1.80 -11.85
N ARG A 89 0.64 -3.03 -11.72
CA ARG A 89 -0.74 -3.26 -11.23
C ARG A 89 -0.92 -2.79 -9.79
N MET A 90 0.04 -3.09 -8.89
CA MET A 90 -0.05 -2.63 -7.50
C MET A 90 0.00 -1.10 -7.41
N GLN A 91 0.93 -0.47 -8.12
CA GLN A 91 1.07 0.99 -8.14
C GLN A 91 -0.19 1.66 -8.74
N ASN A 92 -0.73 1.14 -9.83
CA ASN A 92 -1.95 1.70 -10.42
C ASN A 92 -3.14 1.55 -9.47
N TYR A 93 -3.38 0.37 -8.87
CA TYR A 93 -4.53 0.21 -7.96
C TYR A 93 -4.46 1.13 -6.75
N CYS A 94 -3.28 1.42 -6.19
CA CYS A 94 -3.19 2.37 -5.07
C CYS A 94 -3.45 3.83 -5.51
N LEU A 95 -2.97 4.23 -6.69
CA LEU A 95 -3.19 5.57 -7.22
C LEU A 95 -4.65 5.77 -7.67
N ASP A 96 -5.24 4.77 -8.32
CA ASP A 96 -6.63 4.80 -8.75
C ASP A 96 -7.59 4.82 -7.55
N ALA A 97 -7.28 4.07 -6.48
CA ALA A 97 -8.07 4.11 -5.25
C ALA A 97 -8.00 5.49 -4.57
N LEU A 98 -6.81 6.11 -4.55
CA LEU A 98 -6.64 7.47 -4.07
C LEU A 98 -7.45 8.47 -4.93
N GLN A 99 -7.38 8.35 -6.26
CA GLN A 99 -8.12 9.21 -7.17
C GLN A 99 -9.63 9.10 -6.93
N ASP A 100 -10.17 7.89 -6.78
CA ASP A 100 -11.59 7.70 -6.47
C ASP A 100 -11.98 8.30 -5.12
N MET A 101 -11.16 8.11 -4.08
CA MET A 101 -11.44 8.70 -2.77
C MET A 101 -11.43 10.24 -2.82
N LEU A 102 -10.52 10.83 -3.60
CA LEU A 102 -10.49 12.26 -3.82
C LEU A 102 -11.73 12.73 -4.58
N ASN A 103 -12.09 12.06 -5.68
CA ASN A 103 -13.31 12.35 -6.44
C ASN A 103 -14.54 12.31 -5.54
N ALA A 104 -14.70 11.24 -4.74
CA ALA A 104 -15.77 11.12 -3.76
C ALA A 104 -15.76 12.29 -2.77
N ASN A 105 -14.60 12.66 -2.22
CA ASN A 105 -14.47 13.72 -1.23
C ASN A 105 -14.86 15.10 -1.76
N PHE A 106 -14.50 15.41 -3.02
CA PHE A 106 -14.81 16.70 -3.64
C PHE A 106 -16.28 16.84 -4.07
N ILE A 107 -17.01 15.74 -4.26
CA ILE A 107 -18.44 15.80 -4.55
C ILE A 107 -19.21 16.21 -3.29
N ARG A 108 -19.92 17.34 -3.39
CA ARG A 108 -20.86 17.81 -2.35
C ARG A 108 -22.18 17.04 -2.50
N PRO A 109 -22.67 16.33 -1.45
CA PRO A 109 -23.90 15.54 -1.52
C PRO A 109 -25.17 16.41 -1.43
N ALA A 110 -25.30 17.41 -2.29
CA ALA A 110 -26.42 18.37 -2.26
C ALA A 110 -27.74 17.72 -2.71
N ASP A 111 -27.69 16.90 -3.76
CA ASP A 111 -28.84 16.23 -4.37
C ASP A 111 -28.62 14.71 -4.48
N ALA A 112 -29.65 14.00 -4.94
CA ALA A 112 -29.64 12.54 -5.05
C ALA A 112 -28.59 12.02 -6.07
N GLU A 113 -28.33 12.76 -7.15
CA GLU A 113 -27.36 12.36 -8.17
C GLU A 113 -25.94 12.46 -7.63
N ASN A 114 -25.58 13.60 -7.03
CA ASN A 114 -24.29 13.82 -6.40
C ASN A 114 -24.03 12.81 -5.27
N ARG A 115 -25.06 12.47 -4.48
CA ARG A 115 -24.96 11.39 -3.47
C ARG A 115 -24.66 10.04 -4.10
N ARG A 116 -25.36 9.69 -5.18
CA ARG A 116 -25.13 8.44 -5.92
C ARG A 116 -23.71 8.38 -6.49
N LEU A 117 -23.26 9.46 -7.12
CA LEU A 117 -21.93 9.53 -7.74
C LEU A 117 -20.81 9.44 -6.69
N ARG A 118 -20.96 10.14 -5.55
CA ARG A 118 -20.04 10.00 -4.42
C ARG A 118 -19.99 8.58 -3.89
N ALA A 119 -21.15 7.94 -3.69
CA ALA A 119 -21.23 6.56 -3.24
C ALA A 119 -20.59 5.57 -4.22
N GLN A 120 -20.71 5.83 -5.54
CA GLN A 120 -20.07 5.06 -6.59
C GLN A 120 -18.54 5.14 -6.49
N TYR A 121 -17.96 6.33 -6.43
CA TYR A 121 -16.51 6.48 -6.27
C TYR A 121 -15.98 5.82 -4.98
N GLN A 122 -16.72 5.91 -3.87
CA GLN A 122 -16.35 5.19 -2.65
C GLN A 122 -16.37 3.66 -2.84
N THR A 123 -17.29 3.13 -3.64
CA THR A 123 -17.35 1.70 -3.99
C THR A 123 -16.21 1.31 -4.93
N ASP A 124 -15.90 2.12 -5.93
CA ASP A 124 -14.81 1.87 -6.88
C ASP A 124 -13.46 1.86 -6.17
N ALA A 125 -13.24 2.78 -5.21
CA ALA A 125 -12.07 2.80 -4.35
C ALA A 125 -11.95 1.49 -3.53
N LEU A 126 -13.06 0.98 -2.99
CA LEU A 126 -13.08 -0.27 -2.23
C LEU A 126 -12.70 -1.47 -3.12
N ILE A 127 -13.22 -1.51 -4.35
CA ILE A 127 -12.89 -2.55 -5.32
C ILE A 127 -11.39 -2.51 -5.65
N LYS A 128 -10.83 -1.33 -5.91
CA LYS A 128 -9.41 -1.15 -6.21
C LYS A 128 -8.51 -1.56 -5.04
N LEU A 129 -8.90 -1.26 -3.80
CA LEU A 129 -8.18 -1.75 -2.61
C LEU A 129 -8.22 -3.28 -2.48
N LYS A 130 -9.36 -3.91 -2.79
CA LYS A 130 -9.46 -5.39 -2.81
C LYS A 130 -8.61 -5.99 -3.93
N MET A 131 -8.57 -5.36 -5.10
CA MET A 131 -7.71 -5.77 -6.21
C MET A 131 -6.23 -5.63 -5.85
N LEU A 132 -5.84 -4.54 -5.18
CA LEU A 132 -4.48 -4.37 -4.65
C LEU A 132 -4.11 -5.49 -3.68
N ALA A 133 -4.99 -5.86 -2.75
CA ALA A 133 -4.74 -6.95 -1.80
C ALA A 133 -4.47 -8.28 -2.52
N TYR A 134 -5.31 -8.61 -3.51
CA TYR A 134 -5.14 -9.82 -4.31
C TYR A 134 -3.82 -9.81 -5.09
N VAL A 135 -3.52 -8.72 -5.80
CA VAL A 135 -2.28 -8.62 -6.58
C VAL A 135 -1.05 -8.67 -5.67
N ALA A 136 -1.09 -8.04 -4.49
CA ALA A 136 0.01 -8.09 -3.53
C ALA A 136 0.26 -9.52 -3.03
N MET A 137 -0.80 -10.30 -2.78
CA MET A 137 -0.69 -11.71 -2.41
C MET A 137 -0.02 -12.53 -3.52
N VAL A 138 -0.47 -12.37 -4.77
CA VAL A 138 0.11 -13.09 -5.92
C VAL A 138 1.56 -12.66 -6.16
N ALA A 139 1.85 -11.36 -6.04
CA ALA A 139 3.20 -10.82 -6.16
C ALA A 139 4.13 -11.42 -5.10
N GLN A 140 3.66 -11.59 -3.87
CA GLN A 140 4.44 -12.24 -2.82
C GLN A 140 4.69 -13.72 -3.10
N ASN A 141 3.67 -14.46 -3.55
CA ASN A 141 3.79 -15.87 -3.93
C ASN A 141 4.78 -16.07 -5.09
N ALA A 142 4.84 -15.12 -6.02
CA ALA A 142 5.78 -15.13 -7.13
C ALA A 142 7.21 -14.65 -6.76
N GLY A 143 7.43 -14.23 -5.51
CA GLY A 143 8.70 -13.65 -5.06
C GLY A 143 9.00 -12.26 -5.64
N CYS A 144 7.98 -11.52 -6.09
CA CYS A 144 8.11 -10.14 -6.54
C CYS A 144 8.31 -9.16 -5.37
N ILE A 145 7.62 -9.42 -4.26
CA ILE A 145 7.75 -8.68 -3.01
C ILE A 145 7.97 -9.66 -1.86
N LEU A 146 8.54 -9.15 -0.76
CA LEU A 146 8.83 -9.94 0.42
C LEU A 146 7.60 -10.13 1.31
N LEU A 147 7.59 -11.20 2.09
CA LEU A 147 6.51 -11.50 3.03
C LEU A 147 6.24 -10.33 4.00
N ARG A 148 7.29 -9.69 4.52
CA ARG A 148 7.14 -8.51 5.39
C ARG A 148 6.43 -7.35 4.68
N GLN A 149 6.75 -7.13 3.40
CA GLN A 149 6.15 -6.07 2.60
C GLN A 149 4.68 -6.36 2.32
N TYR A 150 4.38 -7.60 1.96
CA TYR A 150 3.00 -8.05 1.80
C TYR A 150 2.18 -7.90 3.09
N LYS A 151 2.73 -8.29 4.25
CA LYS A 151 2.07 -8.09 5.56
C LYS A 151 1.78 -6.60 5.82
N GLN A 152 2.74 -5.73 5.55
CA GLN A 152 2.59 -4.29 5.75
C GLN A 152 1.57 -3.67 4.77
N ILE A 153 1.53 -4.11 3.51
CA ILE A 153 0.50 -3.72 2.54
C ILE A 153 -0.88 -4.18 3.04
N SER A 154 -1.00 -5.44 3.45
CA SER A 154 -2.26 -6.04 3.89
C SER A 154 -2.84 -5.34 5.12
N LEU A 155 -1.99 -5.01 6.10
CA LEU A 155 -2.37 -4.25 7.29
C LEU A 155 -2.94 -2.88 6.92
N GLN A 156 -2.21 -2.12 6.10
CA GLN A 156 -2.64 -0.79 5.66
C GLN A 156 -3.92 -0.82 4.81
N ILE A 157 -4.09 -1.84 3.96
CA ILE A 157 -5.34 -2.05 3.22
C ILE A 157 -6.49 -2.29 4.20
N GLY A 158 -6.31 -3.17 5.19
CA GLY A 158 -7.33 -3.47 6.19
C GLY A 158 -7.79 -2.22 6.94
N GLU A 159 -6.84 -1.41 7.44
CA GLU A 159 -7.15 -0.12 8.07
C GLU A 159 -7.92 0.81 7.14
N THR A 160 -7.46 0.95 5.90
CA THR A 160 -8.06 1.85 4.90
C THR A 160 -9.47 1.41 4.52
N VAL A 161 -9.69 0.10 4.33
CA VAL A 161 -11.01 -0.49 4.01
C VAL A 161 -12.00 -0.28 5.15
N ASN A 162 -11.56 -0.44 6.40
CA ASN A 162 -12.41 -0.22 7.57
C ASN A 162 -12.84 1.25 7.65
N LEU A 163 -11.91 2.19 7.46
CA LEU A 163 -12.20 3.63 7.46
C LEU A 163 -13.10 4.04 6.28
N LEU A 164 -12.86 3.50 5.08
CA LEU A 164 -13.70 3.74 3.91
C LEU A 164 -15.12 3.23 4.12
N SER A 165 -15.27 2.05 4.72
CA SER A 165 -16.59 1.47 5.02
C SER A 165 -17.33 2.30 6.06
N ALA A 166 -16.63 2.76 7.10
CA ALA A 166 -17.20 3.67 8.10
C ALA A 166 -17.61 5.01 7.48
N TRP A 167 -16.81 5.55 6.55
CA TRP A 167 -17.13 6.76 5.81
C TRP A 167 -18.39 6.60 4.96
N LYS A 168 -18.49 5.52 4.17
CA LYS A 168 -19.70 5.18 3.39
C LYS A 168 -20.94 5.10 4.28
N LYS A 169 -20.85 4.36 5.39
CA LYS A 169 -21.95 4.21 6.35
C LYS A 169 -22.40 5.55 6.92
N SER A 170 -21.45 6.42 7.29
CA SER A 170 -21.76 7.76 7.80
C SER A 170 -22.51 8.63 6.77
N ASP A 171 -22.10 8.56 5.49
CA ASP A 171 -22.77 9.29 4.41
C ASP A 171 -24.19 8.75 4.18
N GLU A 172 -24.40 7.43 4.22
CA GLU A 172 -25.72 6.79 4.12
C GLU A 172 -26.66 7.16 5.28
N GLU A 173 -26.16 7.17 6.52
CA GLU A 173 -26.94 7.56 7.69
C GLU A 173 -27.36 9.03 7.64
N LYS A 174 -26.48 9.93 7.19
CA LYS A 174 -26.81 11.35 6.98
C LYS A 174 -27.91 11.50 5.93
N TRP A 175 -27.89 10.69 4.88
CA TRP A 175 -28.93 10.71 3.86
C TRP A 175 -30.29 10.31 4.40
N LYS A 176 -30.37 9.19 5.12
CA LYS A 176 -31.63 8.73 5.74
C LYS A 176 -32.27 9.82 6.61
N ARG A 177 -31.47 10.48 7.46
CA ARG A 177 -31.93 11.59 8.29
C ARG A 177 -32.42 12.81 7.49
N THR A 178 -31.91 13.05 6.28
CA THR A 178 -32.38 14.15 5.43
C THR A 178 -33.73 13.84 4.77
N GLN A 179 -34.13 12.56 4.70
CA GLN A 179 -35.40 12.12 4.11
C GLN A 179 -36.53 12.02 5.16
N GLU A 180 -36.19 12.00 6.45
CA GLU A 180 -37.14 11.94 7.58
C GLU A 180 -37.62 13.33 8.04
N VAL A 181 -37.06 14.40 7.47
CA VAL A 181 -37.38 15.82 7.74
C VAL A 181 -38.06 16.41 6.51
#